data_AF-A0A962T0F4-F1
#
_entry.id   AF-A0A962T0F4-F1
#
_cell.length_a   1.000
_cell.length_b   1.000
_cell.length_c   1.000
_cell.angle_alpha   90.00
_cell.angle_beta   90.00
_cell.angle_gamma   90.00
#
_symmetry.space_group_name_H-M   'P 1'
#
loop_
_entity.id
_entity.type
_entity.pdbx_description
1 polymer ?
#
loop_
_entity_poly.entity_id
_entity_poly.type
_entity_poly.pdbx_seq_one_letter_code
_entity_poly.pdbx_strand_id
1 'polypeptide(L)'
;AGMPLDRALTILIGVSEDEQARSLLERVQEKVRGGSALADALEAQGVFSRFYLNMIRAGEAGGALEVVLKRLTEFLERSQALRETVTSA
;
A
#
# COMPACT_ATOMS: atom_id res chain seq x y z
N ALA A 1 -8.79 9.31 8.69
CA ALA A 1 -9.34 8.65 9.90
C ALA A 1 -8.23 7.84 10.55
N GLY A 2 -7.98 8.04 11.85
CA GLY A 2 -6.87 7.42 12.60
C GLY A 2 -7.10 5.95 12.99
N MET A 3 -7.53 5.11 12.05
CA MET A 3 -7.67 3.67 12.27
C MET A 3 -6.27 3.02 12.44
N PRO A 4 -6.11 2.08 13.38
CA PRO A 4 -4.90 1.27 13.47
C PRO A 4 -4.62 0.54 12.14
N LEU A 5 -3.34 0.53 11.73
CA LEU A 5 -2.91 -0.05 10.45
C LEU A 5 -3.24 -1.56 10.36
N ASP A 6 -3.11 -2.30 11.45
CA ASP A 6 -3.41 -3.73 11.50
C ASP A 6 -4.89 -4.01 11.18
N ARG A 7 -5.79 -3.16 11.67
CA ARG A 7 -7.23 -3.23 11.41
C ARG A 7 -7.53 -2.88 9.97
N ALA A 8 -6.90 -1.85 9.42
CA ALA A 8 -7.04 -1.48 8.01
C ALA A 8 -6.62 -2.65 7.10
N LEU A 9 -5.48 -3.30 7.38
CA LEU A 9 -5.03 -4.49 6.65
C LEU A 9 -6.01 -5.67 6.80
N THR A 10 -6.56 -5.89 7.99
CA THR A 10 -7.56 -6.97 8.22
C THR A 10 -8.79 -6.76 7.35
N ILE A 11 -9.27 -5.53 7.25
CA ILE A 11 -10.42 -5.19 6.40
C ILE A 11 -10.05 -5.41 4.93
N LEU A 12 -8.88 -4.93 4.47
CA LEU A 12 -8.43 -5.10 3.09
C LEU A 12 -8.32 -6.58 2.69
N ILE A 13 -7.80 -7.44 3.56
CA ILE A 13 -7.72 -8.89 3.36
C ILE A 13 -9.13 -9.47 3.18
N GLY A 14 -10.07 -9.09 4.06
CA GLY A 14 -11.45 -9.61 4.04
C GLY A 14 -12.28 -9.20 2.83
N VAL A 15 -11.97 -8.07 2.19
CA VAL A 15 -12.67 -7.58 0.99
C VAL A 15 -11.94 -7.89 -0.33
N SER A 16 -10.72 -8.40 -0.26
CA SER A 16 -9.95 -8.71 -1.47
C SER A 16 -10.50 -9.97 -2.15
N GLU A 17 -10.94 -9.83 -3.41
CA GLU A 17 -11.42 -10.94 -4.24
C GLU A 17 -10.27 -11.70 -4.94
N ASP A 18 -9.09 -11.06 -5.05
CA ASP A 18 -7.90 -11.64 -5.67
C ASP A 18 -7.07 -12.43 -4.64
N GLU A 19 -6.90 -13.73 -4.88
CA GLU A 19 -6.19 -14.62 -3.96
C GLU A 19 -4.71 -14.26 -3.77
N GLN A 20 -4.05 -13.78 -4.83
CA GLN A 20 -2.64 -13.40 -4.77
C GLN A 20 -2.47 -12.13 -3.93
N ALA A 21 -3.35 -11.14 -4.13
CA ALA A 21 -3.40 -9.92 -3.37
C ALA A 21 -3.71 -10.22 -1.89
N ARG A 22 -4.67 -11.10 -1.60
CA ARG A 22 -5.00 -11.52 -0.24
C ARG A 22 -3.78 -12.13 0.46
N SER A 23 -3.15 -13.12 -0.16
CA SER A 23 -1.96 -13.79 0.40
C SER A 23 -0.79 -12.81 0.61
N LEU A 24 -0.62 -11.85 -0.29
CA LEU A 24 0.37 -10.77 -0.12
C LEU A 24 0.04 -9.90 1.10
N LEU A 25 -1.20 -9.45 1.22
CA LEU A 25 -1.65 -8.60 2.33
C LEU A 25 -1.54 -9.32 3.68
N GLU A 26 -1.80 -10.62 3.73
CA GLU A 26 -1.61 -11.45 4.93
C GLU A 26 -0.14 -11.45 5.39
N ARG A 27 0.81 -11.67 4.46
CA ARG A 27 2.25 -11.60 4.77
C ARG A 27 2.69 -10.21 5.24
N VAL A 28 2.14 -9.15 4.63
CA VAL A 28 2.40 -7.77 5.07
C VAL A 28 1.86 -7.55 6.48
N GLN A 29 0.62 -7.97 6.75
CA GLN A 29 0.00 -7.86 8.06
C GLN A 29 0.77 -8.61 9.15
N GLU A 30 1.25 -9.82 8.87
CA GLU A 30 2.06 -10.60 9.79
C GLU A 30 3.34 -9.84 10.19
N LYS A 31 4.05 -9.28 9.23
CA LYS A 31 5.27 -8.48 9.49
C LYS A 31 4.99 -7.23 10.30
N VAL A 32 3.90 -6.51 9.99
CA VAL A 32 3.48 -5.31 10.73
C VAL A 32 3.10 -5.66 12.17
N ARG A 33 2.37 -6.76 12.39
CA ARG A 33 2.07 -7.27 13.75
C ARG A 33 3.33 -7.67 14.51
N GLY A 34 4.35 -8.16 13.79
CA GLY A 34 5.70 -8.42 14.31
C GLY A 34 6.54 -7.17 14.59
N GLY A 35 6.00 -5.96 14.39
CA GLY A 35 6.66 -4.69 14.68
C GLY A 35 7.49 -4.12 13.52
N SER A 36 7.43 -4.72 12.33
CA SER A 36 8.08 -4.13 11.15
C SER A 36 7.35 -2.87 10.71
N ALA A 37 8.09 -1.88 10.20
CA ALA A 37 7.48 -0.76 9.49
C ALA A 37 6.72 -1.27 8.25
N LEU A 38 5.64 -0.57 7.86
CA LEU A 38 4.84 -0.90 6.69
C LEU A 38 5.69 -0.91 5.42
N ALA A 39 6.57 0.09 5.24
CA ALA A 39 7.45 0.16 4.10
C ALA A 39 8.32 -1.10 3.96
N ASP A 40 8.87 -1.60 5.06
CA ASP A 40 9.74 -2.79 5.05
C ASP A 40 8.92 -4.08 4.84
N ALA A 41 7.71 -4.13 5.39
CA ALA A 41 6.78 -5.24 5.17
C ALA A 41 6.35 -5.36 3.69
N LEU A 42 6.13 -4.22 3.02
CA LEU A 42 5.82 -4.12 1.60
C LEU A 42 7.04 -4.44 0.73
N GLU A 43 8.22 -3.92 1.08
CA GLU A 43 9.48 -4.16 0.36
C GLU A 43 9.79 -5.66 0.27
N ALA A 44 9.54 -6.41 1.33
CA ALA A 44 9.70 -7.87 1.36
C ALA A 44 8.83 -8.64 0.36
N GLN A 45 7.77 -8.02 -0.21
CA GLN A 45 6.93 -8.67 -1.23
C GLN A 45 7.50 -8.52 -2.65
N GLY A 46 8.45 -7.62 -2.87
CA GLY A 46 9.16 -7.49 -4.16
C GLY A 46 8.35 -6.93 -5.33
N VAL A 47 7.10 -6.50 -5.12
CA VAL A 47 6.21 -5.99 -6.18
C VAL A 47 6.05 -4.47 -6.19
N PHE A 48 6.49 -3.78 -5.14
CA PHE A 48 6.32 -2.34 -4.99
C PHE A 48 7.51 -1.56 -5.54
N SER A 49 7.24 -0.46 -6.25
CA SER A 49 8.31 0.40 -6.74
C SER A 49 9.07 1.07 -5.59
N ARG A 50 10.36 1.32 -5.79
CA ARG A 50 11.20 2.04 -4.82
C ARG A 50 10.65 3.42 -4.47
N PHE A 51 9.99 4.09 -5.42
CA PHE A 51 9.33 5.38 -5.17
C PHE A 51 8.20 5.25 -4.14
N TYR A 52 7.34 4.24 -4.27
CA TYR A 52 6.25 3.98 -3.30
C TYR A 52 6.79 3.66 -1.92
N LEU A 53 7.79 2.77 -1.85
CA LEU A 53 8.41 2.38 -0.58
C LEU A 53 9.02 3.57 0.15
N ASN A 54 9.75 4.44 -0.57
CA ASN A 54 10.35 5.64 0.01
C ASN A 54 9.31 6.64 0.52
N MET A 55 8.21 6.83 -0.21
CA MET A 55 7.11 7.70 0.20
C MET A 55 6.47 7.19 1.49
N ILE A 56 6.13 5.89 1.55
CA ILE A 56 5.55 5.26 2.73
C ILE A 56 6.50 5.38 3.92
N ARG A 57 7.79 5.09 3.73
CA ARG A 57 8.81 5.22 4.77
C ARG A 57 8.90 6.64 5.34
N ALA A 58 8.86 7.66 4.49
CA ALA A 58 8.82 9.06 4.93
C ALA A 58 7.52 9.40 5.67
N GLY A 59 6.38 8.87 5.20
CA GLY A 59 5.08 9.04 5.85
C GLY A 59 5.01 8.40 7.22
N GLU A 60 5.52 7.19 7.39
CA GLU A 60 5.59 6.50 8.68
C GLU A 60 6.50 7.23 9.67
N ALA A 61 7.72 7.57 9.26
CA ALA A 61 8.69 8.26 10.13
C ALA A 61 8.20 9.64 10.59
N GLY A 62 7.43 10.34 9.75
CA GLY A 62 6.87 11.66 10.03
C GLY A 62 5.45 11.65 10.63
N GLY A 63 4.84 10.49 10.88
CA GLY A 63 3.45 10.39 11.36
C GLY A 63 2.41 10.91 10.36
N ALA A 64 2.76 10.97 9.07
CA ALA A 64 1.97 11.52 7.98
C ALA A 64 1.51 10.44 6.97
N LEU A 65 1.41 9.19 7.41
CA LEU A 65 1.06 8.05 6.56
C LEU A 65 -0.27 8.23 5.82
N GLU A 66 -1.30 8.80 6.47
CA GLU A 66 -2.59 9.11 5.84
C GLU A 66 -2.43 10.05 4.63
N VAL A 67 -1.62 11.10 4.78
CA VAL A 67 -1.36 12.08 3.70
C VAL A 67 -0.58 11.43 2.57
N VAL A 68 0.42 10.60 2.90
CA VAL A 68 1.23 9.90 1.89
C VAL A 68 0.39 8.91 1.10
N LEU A 69 -0.40 8.06 1.77
CA LEU A 69 -1.25 7.09 1.09
C LEU A 69 -2.26 7.78 0.17
N LYS A 70 -2.87 8.89 0.60
CA LYS A 70 -3.76 9.69 -0.25
C LYS A 70 -3.05 10.18 -1.52
N ARG A 71 -1.83 10.74 -1.39
CA ARG A 71 -1.03 11.19 -2.55
C ARG A 71 -0.67 10.04 -3.49
N LEU A 72 -0.38 8.87 -2.94
CA LEU A 72 -0.09 7.67 -3.74
C LEU A 72 -1.33 7.19 -4.51
N THR A 73 -2.50 7.17 -3.87
CA THR A 73 -3.78 6.87 -4.54
C THR A 73 -4.02 7.84 -5.69
N GLU A 74 -3.96 9.15 -5.45
CA GLU A 74 -4.16 10.16 -6.49
C GLU A 74 -3.15 10.02 -7.65
N PHE A 75 -1.91 9.63 -7.36
CA PHE A 75 -0.90 9.35 -8.39
C PHE A 75 -1.24 8.11 -9.22
N LEU A 76 -1.64 7.02 -8.56
CA LEU A 76 -2.01 5.77 -9.21
C LEU A 76 -3.23 5.93 -10.12
N GLU A 77 -4.27 6.62 -9.65
CA GLU A 77 -5.46 6.94 -10.43
C GLU A 77 -5.12 7.75 -11.69
N ARG A 78 -4.32 8.81 -11.55
CA ARG A 78 -3.84 9.59 -12.71
C ARG A 78 -3.01 8.75 -13.68
N SER A 79 -2.13 7.90 -13.16
CA SER A 79 -1.31 7.02 -13.99
C SER A 79 -2.15 5.98 -14.74
N GLN A 80 -3.21 5.47 -14.11
CA GLN A 80 -4.14 4.54 -14.75
C GLN A 80 -4.95 5.23 -15.84
N ALA A 81 -5.56 6.38 -15.54
CA ALA A 81 -6.33 7.16 -16.52
C ALA A 81 -5.51 7.50 -17.77
N LEU A 82 -4.24 7.91 -17.58
CA LEU A 82 -3.34 8.18 -18.70
C LEU A 82 -3.08 6.90 -19.54
N ARG A 83 -2.85 5.76 -18.90
CA ARG A 83 -2.65 4.48 -19.61
C ARG A 83 -3.87 4.07 -20.42
N GLU A 84 -5.06 4.27 -19.87
CA GLU A 84 -6.32 3.98 -20.56
C GLU A 84 -6.48 4.87 -21.80
N THR A 85 -6.20 6.18 -21.70
CA THR A 85 -6.26 7.08 -22.87
C THR A 85 -5.27 6.74 -23.99
N VAL A 86 -4.08 6.22 -23.63
CA VAL A 86 -3.07 5.82 -24.62
C VAL A 86 -3.40 4.46 -25.25
N THR A 87 -4.01 3.55 -24.48
CA THR A 87 -4.34 2.19 -24.97
C THR A 87 -5.62 2.15 -25.80
N SER A 88 -6.52 3.12 -25.60
CA SER A 88 -7.78 3.26 -26.34
C SER A 88 -7.68 4.08 -27.63
N ALA A 89 -6.50 4.65 -27.91
CA ALA A 89 -6.19 5.40 -29.14
C ALA A 89 -5.33 4.55 -30.08
#